data_AF-A0A0N8JUT7-F1
#
_entry.id   AF-A0A0N8JUT7-F1
#
_cell.length_a   1.000
_cell.length_b   1.000
_cell.length_c   1.000
_cell.angle_alpha   90.00
_cell.angle_beta   90.00
_cell.angle_gamma   90.00
#
_symmetry.space_group_name_H-M   'P 1'
#
loop_
_entity.id
_entity.type
_entity.pdbx_description
1 polymer ?
#
loop_
_entity_poly.entity_id
_entity_poly.type
_entity_poly.pdbx_seq_one_letter_code
_entity_poly.pdbx_strand_id
1 'polypeptide(L)'
;RKFDLRVYVLVTSYVPLKAWLYRDGFARFSGTRFSLSSIDDQCILLTLGLSPHTDVHLTNVAVQKTAPDYDPEKGCKWQLQKLRRYLTAKHGAETVETLFRDIDNIFIRSLQSVQKVFINDKHCFELYGYDILLDEDLKPWLIEVNASPSLTASSQEDYEMKYRLLEDTLNVVDMEGRLSGREKRVGGYDLMWNDGPVYREDFSLDSLGSTCFTANTHLGCVNDRKKHLGQLKAFSGQKRA
;
A
#
# COMPACT_ATOMS: atom_id res chain seq x y z
N ARG A 1 -6.81 -7.05 18.04
CA ARG A 1 -6.26 -8.15 17.22
C ARG A 1 -5.06 -7.58 16.49
N LYS A 2 -3.95 -8.32 16.39
CA LYS A 2 -2.81 -7.89 15.58
C LYS A 2 -3.22 -7.86 14.10
N PHE A 3 -2.75 -6.86 13.36
CA PHE A 3 -2.96 -6.78 11.93
C PHE A 3 -1.73 -6.16 11.26
N ASP A 4 -1.51 -6.49 10.00
CA ASP A 4 -0.57 -5.77 9.13
C ASP A 4 -1.33 -5.14 7.96
N LEU A 5 -0.71 -4.18 7.28
CA LEU A 5 -1.19 -3.55 6.07
C LEU A 5 -0.40 -4.06 4.88
N ARG A 6 -1.11 -4.52 3.86
CA ARG A 6 -0.59 -4.70 2.51
C ARG A 6 -0.89 -3.46 1.68
N VAL A 7 0.17 -2.78 1.25
CA VAL A 7 0.11 -1.61 0.36
C VAL A 7 0.92 -1.89 -0.91
N TYR A 8 0.52 -1.30 -2.03
CA TYR A 8 1.16 -1.55 -3.32
C TYR A 8 1.86 -0.30 -3.84
N VAL A 9 3.14 -0.45 -4.21
CA VAL A 9 3.98 0.62 -4.76
C VAL A 9 4.54 0.15 -6.10
N LEU A 10 4.24 0.88 -7.17
CA LEU A 10 4.75 0.62 -8.50
C LEU A 10 5.94 1.53 -8.78
N VAL A 11 7.08 0.95 -9.15
CA VAL A 11 8.26 1.68 -9.61
C VAL A 11 8.40 1.49 -11.10
N THR A 12 8.36 2.58 -11.85
CA THR A 12 8.49 2.56 -13.33
C THR A 12 9.90 2.91 -13.81
N SER A 13 10.75 3.42 -12.92
CA SER A 13 12.14 3.78 -13.22
C SER A 13 12.90 3.99 -11.92
N TYR A 14 14.18 3.58 -11.87
CA TYR A 14 15.09 3.88 -10.75
C TYR A 14 16.06 5.02 -11.07
N VAL A 15 16.29 5.32 -12.37
CA VAL A 15 17.15 6.43 -12.81
C VAL A 15 16.48 7.18 -13.97
N PRO A 16 15.80 8.32 -13.71
CA PRO A 16 15.49 8.87 -12.39
C PRO A 16 14.45 8.03 -11.63
N LEU A 17 14.44 8.10 -10.29
CA LEU A 17 13.46 7.35 -9.49
C LEU A 17 12.05 7.88 -9.80
N LYS A 18 11.14 6.98 -10.19
CA LYS A 18 9.73 7.27 -10.42
C LYS A 18 8.87 6.21 -9.75
N ALA A 19 8.15 6.62 -8.71
CA ALA A 19 7.36 5.73 -7.87
C ALA A 19 5.91 6.22 -7.78
N TRP A 20 4.99 5.25 -7.78
CA TRP A 20 3.56 5.43 -7.73
C TRP A 20 2.98 4.62 -6.58
N LEU A 21 2.12 5.24 -5.78
CA LEU A 21 1.43 4.58 -4.69
C LEU A 21 0.01 4.22 -5.12
N TYR A 22 -0.39 2.95 -4.94
CA TYR A 22 -1.77 2.56 -5.15
C TYR A 22 -2.61 2.97 -3.94
N ARG A 23 -3.75 3.63 -4.20
CA ARG A 23 -4.62 4.17 -3.14
C ARG A 23 -5.33 3.10 -2.33
N ASP A 24 -5.62 1.98 -2.95
CA ASP A 24 -6.27 0.85 -2.30
C ASP A 24 -5.24 -0.15 -1.77
N GLY A 25 -5.65 -0.92 -0.76
CA GLY A 25 -4.86 -1.95 -0.11
C GLY A 25 -5.75 -2.70 0.87
N PHE A 26 -5.16 -3.54 1.71
CA PHE A 26 -5.93 -4.23 2.75
C PHE A 26 -5.13 -4.45 4.02
N ALA A 27 -5.85 -4.45 5.14
CA ALA A 27 -5.34 -4.89 6.43
C ALA A 27 -5.67 -6.37 6.63
N ARG A 28 -4.68 -7.18 6.99
CA ARG A 28 -4.82 -8.59 7.35
C ARG A 28 -4.84 -8.72 8.86
N PHE A 29 -5.94 -9.21 9.42
CA PHE A 29 -6.07 -9.45 10.86
C PHE A 29 -5.70 -10.90 11.18
N SER A 30 -5.04 -11.12 12.33
CA SER A 30 -4.94 -12.46 12.91
C SER A 30 -6.33 -12.96 13.34
N GLY A 31 -6.60 -14.25 13.13
CA GLY A 31 -7.85 -14.91 13.53
C GLY A 31 -8.07 -14.93 15.05
N THR A 32 -7.00 -14.88 15.85
CA THR A 32 -7.02 -14.98 17.32
C THR A 32 -6.74 -13.64 18.02
N ARG A 33 -7.14 -13.53 19.30
CA ARG A 33 -6.83 -12.35 20.12
C ARG A 33 -5.33 -12.37 20.45
N PHE A 34 -4.66 -11.24 20.22
CA PHE A 34 -3.23 -11.09 20.51
C PHE A 34 -2.99 -11.12 22.02
N SER A 35 -2.07 -11.97 22.48
CA SER A 35 -1.56 -12.00 23.86
C SER A 35 -0.03 -12.10 23.82
N LEU A 36 0.65 -11.40 24.74
CA LEU A 36 2.10 -11.47 24.95
C LEU A 36 2.49 -12.57 25.95
N SER A 37 1.53 -13.21 26.61
CA SER A 37 1.75 -14.13 27.73
C SER A 37 2.37 -15.49 27.36
N SER A 38 2.62 -15.76 26.08
CA SER A 38 3.08 -17.08 25.58
C SER A 38 4.34 -17.01 24.71
N ILE A 39 5.02 -15.86 24.62
CA ILE A 39 6.14 -15.67 23.69
C ILE A 39 7.34 -16.55 24.07
N ASP A 40 7.60 -16.74 25.38
CA ASP A 40 8.76 -17.49 25.87
C ASP A 40 8.68 -18.99 25.55
N ASP A 41 7.50 -19.60 25.65
CA ASP A 41 7.30 -21.02 25.33
C ASP A 41 7.29 -21.29 23.81
N GLN A 42 6.95 -20.27 23.01
CA GLN A 42 6.70 -20.42 21.58
C GLN A 42 7.97 -20.35 20.72
N CYS A 43 8.99 -19.59 21.17
CA CYS A 43 10.30 -19.54 20.51
C CYS A 43 11.07 -20.88 20.61
N ILE A 44 10.91 -21.58 21.74
CA ILE A 44 11.50 -22.91 21.96
C ILE A 44 10.77 -23.97 21.11
N LEU A 45 9.44 -23.94 21.06
CA LEU A 45 8.64 -24.88 20.26
C LEU A 45 8.74 -24.66 18.74
N LEU A 46 8.96 -23.42 18.28
CA LEU A 46 9.25 -23.09 16.88
C LEU A 46 10.58 -23.70 16.39
N THR A 47 11.60 -23.71 17.25
CA THR A 47 12.91 -24.33 16.93
C THR A 47 12.82 -25.85 16.80
N LEU A 48 11.81 -26.47 17.42
CA LEU A 48 11.59 -27.91 17.43
C LEU A 48 10.49 -28.41 16.47
N GLY A 49 9.83 -27.51 15.73
CA GLY A 49 8.80 -27.88 14.73
C GLY A 49 7.50 -28.46 15.32
N LEU A 50 7.24 -28.26 16.62
CA LEU A 50 6.14 -28.90 17.36
C LEU A 50 5.03 -27.92 17.78
N SER A 51 5.01 -26.67 17.31
CA SER A 51 4.07 -25.65 17.79
C SER A 51 2.68 -25.75 17.12
N PRO A 52 1.59 -26.00 17.88
CA PRO A 52 0.22 -26.02 17.36
C PRO A 52 -0.45 -24.63 17.34
N HIS A 53 0.27 -23.54 17.64
CA HIS A 53 -0.32 -22.20 17.87
C HIS A 53 0.34 -21.04 17.09
N THR A 54 1.03 -21.33 15.98
CA THR A 54 1.69 -20.37 15.09
C THR A 54 0.77 -19.25 14.55
N ASP A 55 -0.55 -19.45 14.66
CA ASP A 55 -1.61 -18.60 14.08
C ASP A 55 -1.86 -17.29 14.86
N VAL A 56 -1.30 -17.13 16.06
CA VAL A 56 -1.50 -15.93 16.90
C VAL A 56 -0.59 -14.78 16.48
N HIS A 57 0.61 -15.08 15.97
CA HIS A 57 1.66 -14.07 15.78
C HIS A 57 1.95 -13.74 14.31
N LEU A 58 1.57 -14.63 13.39
CA LEU A 58 1.75 -14.48 11.95
C LEU A 58 0.41 -14.20 11.27
N THR A 59 0.34 -13.09 10.54
CA THR A 59 -0.85 -12.63 9.79
C THR A 59 -0.89 -13.15 8.34
N ASN A 60 0.10 -13.95 7.95
CA ASN A 60 0.19 -14.53 6.61
C ASN A 60 -1.00 -15.46 6.32
N VAL A 61 -1.62 -15.27 5.15
CA VAL A 61 -2.81 -16.02 4.71
C VAL A 61 -2.52 -17.52 4.61
N ALA A 62 -1.29 -17.92 4.27
CA ALA A 62 -0.90 -19.32 4.21
C ALA A 62 -0.93 -20.01 5.58
N VAL A 63 -0.59 -19.29 6.64
CA VAL A 63 -0.61 -19.78 8.03
C VAL A 63 -2.03 -19.73 8.60
N GLN A 64 -2.78 -18.66 8.32
CA GLN A 64 -4.15 -18.51 8.83
C GLN A 64 -5.13 -19.52 8.23
N LYS A 65 -4.90 -20.00 7.00
CA LYS A 65 -5.76 -21.02 6.35
C LYS A 65 -5.67 -22.42 6.96
N THR A 66 -4.59 -22.71 7.69
CA THR A 66 -4.40 -24.00 8.37
C THR A 66 -4.94 -24.02 9.80
N ALA A 67 -5.43 -22.87 10.30
CA ALA A 67 -5.98 -22.76 11.64
C ALA A 67 -7.34 -23.49 11.74
N PRO A 68 -7.58 -24.31 12.79
CA PRO A 68 -8.81 -25.07 12.97
C PRO A 68 -10.07 -24.19 13.14
N ASP A 69 -9.90 -22.92 13.52
CA ASP A 69 -10.97 -21.92 13.68
C ASP A 69 -11.10 -20.95 12.48
N TYR A 70 -10.51 -21.28 11.32
CA TYR A 70 -10.59 -20.43 10.13
C TYR A 70 -12.01 -20.42 9.56
N ASP A 71 -12.73 -19.34 9.85
CA ASP A 71 -14.04 -19.05 9.28
C ASP A 71 -13.89 -18.06 8.10
N PRO A 72 -14.14 -18.51 6.85
CA PRO A 72 -14.08 -17.64 5.69
C PRO A 72 -15.08 -16.46 5.75
N GLU A 73 -16.18 -16.61 6.49
CA GLU A 73 -17.24 -15.60 6.61
C GLU A 73 -16.92 -14.52 7.66
N LYS A 74 -16.04 -14.80 8.65
CA LYS A 74 -15.65 -13.82 9.69
C LYS A 74 -14.70 -12.71 9.22
N GLY A 75 -14.30 -12.71 7.95
CA GLY A 75 -13.67 -11.56 7.29
C GLY A 75 -12.44 -11.01 8.00
N CYS A 76 -11.34 -11.76 8.01
CA CYS A 76 -10.05 -11.30 8.55
C CYS A 76 -9.31 -10.29 7.65
N LYS A 77 -10.00 -9.66 6.70
CA LYS A 77 -9.44 -8.64 5.80
C LYS A 77 -10.33 -7.41 5.77
N TRP A 78 -9.76 -6.23 6.04
CA TRP A 78 -10.44 -4.97 5.77
C TRP A 78 -9.77 -4.24 4.63
N GLN A 79 -10.57 -3.65 3.75
CA GLN A 79 -10.06 -2.67 2.79
C GLN A 79 -9.41 -1.51 3.55
N LEU A 80 -8.32 -0.97 3.01
CA LEU A 80 -7.56 0.10 3.65
C LEU A 80 -8.43 1.34 3.90
N GLN A 81 -9.38 1.64 3.01
CA GLN A 81 -10.35 2.72 3.19
C GLN A 81 -11.23 2.52 4.44
N LYS A 82 -11.68 1.29 4.68
CA LYS A 82 -12.45 0.95 5.88
C LYS A 82 -11.60 1.09 7.14
N LEU A 83 -10.34 0.65 7.09
CA LEU A 83 -9.42 0.82 8.21
C LEU A 83 -9.13 2.30 8.49
N ARG A 84 -8.82 3.11 7.47
CA ARG A 84 -8.55 4.54 7.64
C ARG A 84 -9.73 5.23 8.32
N ARG A 85 -10.96 5.00 7.84
CA ARG A 85 -12.19 5.53 8.47
C ARG A 85 -12.32 5.11 9.94
N TYR A 86 -12.04 3.84 10.25
CA TYR A 86 -12.08 3.35 11.62
C TYR A 86 -11.04 4.03 12.51
N LEU A 87 -9.79 4.14 12.04
CA LEU A 87 -8.72 4.84 12.78
C LEU A 87 -9.06 6.32 12.97
N THR A 88 -9.58 6.99 11.95
CA THR A 88 -9.98 8.41 12.02
C THR A 88 -11.07 8.62 13.05
N ALA A 89 -12.08 7.75 13.08
CA ALA A 89 -13.16 7.82 14.07
C ALA A 89 -12.66 7.56 15.50
N LYS A 90 -11.63 6.73 15.67
CA LYS A 90 -11.12 6.32 17.00
C LYS A 90 -10.04 7.26 17.56
N HIS A 91 -9.14 7.75 16.73
CA HIS A 91 -7.93 8.48 17.14
C HIS A 91 -7.88 9.93 16.64
N GLY A 92 -8.89 10.37 15.89
CA GLY A 92 -8.96 11.71 15.31
C GLY A 92 -8.31 11.79 13.93
N ALA A 93 -8.72 12.81 13.15
CA ALA A 93 -8.24 13.00 11.78
C ALA A 93 -6.75 13.34 11.72
N GLU A 94 -6.29 14.28 12.55
CA GLU A 94 -4.91 14.79 12.53
C GLU A 94 -3.86 13.69 12.81
N THR A 95 -4.11 12.85 13.82
CA THR A 95 -3.26 11.70 14.15
C THR A 95 -3.16 10.72 12.98
N VAL A 96 -4.29 10.46 12.31
CA VAL A 96 -4.33 9.53 11.18
C VAL A 96 -3.67 10.13 9.93
N GLU A 97 -3.84 11.42 9.66
CA GLU A 97 -3.09 12.09 8.59
C GLU A 97 -1.58 11.99 8.81
N THR A 98 -1.12 12.18 10.06
CA THR A 98 0.29 12.00 10.42
C THR A 98 0.76 10.56 10.22
N LEU A 99 -0.01 9.57 10.68
CA LEU A 99 0.28 8.16 10.48
C LEU A 99 0.47 7.81 8.98
N PHE A 100 -0.46 8.22 8.12
CA PHE A 100 -0.38 7.91 6.70
C PHE A 100 0.79 8.66 6.01
N ARG A 101 1.11 9.88 6.46
CA ARG A 101 2.32 10.59 6.02
C ARG A 101 3.59 9.86 6.42
N ASP A 102 3.64 9.28 7.61
CA ASP A 102 4.79 8.51 8.07
C ASP A 102 4.94 7.19 7.29
N ILE A 103 3.82 6.57 6.90
CA ILE A 103 3.81 5.42 5.97
C ILE A 103 4.40 5.81 4.61
N ASP A 104 4.02 6.96 4.05
CA ASP A 104 4.56 7.42 2.76
C ASP A 104 6.08 7.65 2.84
N ASN A 105 6.55 8.21 3.96
CA ASN A 105 7.97 8.41 4.22
C ASN A 105 8.75 7.09 4.26
N ILE A 106 8.16 6.02 4.80
CA ILE A 106 8.75 4.68 4.80
C ILE A 106 8.99 4.22 3.36
N PHE A 107 7.99 4.34 2.48
CA PHE A 107 8.09 3.89 1.08
C PHE A 107 9.15 4.67 0.30
N ILE A 108 9.22 5.99 0.48
CA ILE A 108 10.23 6.81 -0.20
C ILE A 108 11.63 6.45 0.28
N ARG A 109 11.83 6.40 1.61
CA ARG A 109 13.15 6.14 2.20
C ARG A 109 13.67 4.75 1.85
N SER A 110 12.79 3.73 1.84
CA SER A 110 13.17 2.38 1.41
C SER A 110 13.65 2.36 -0.04
N LEU A 111 12.91 2.98 -0.96
CA LEU A 111 13.28 3.05 -2.38
C LEU A 111 14.57 3.85 -2.63
N GLN A 112 14.74 4.99 -1.96
CA GLN A 112 15.94 5.81 -2.06
C GLN A 112 17.20 5.07 -1.57
N SER A 113 17.07 4.24 -0.54
CA SER A 113 18.19 3.49 0.02
C SER A 113 18.79 2.49 -0.98
N VAL A 114 17.98 1.96 -1.90
CA VAL A 114 18.39 0.96 -2.89
C VAL A 114 18.60 1.55 -4.29
N GLN A 115 18.21 2.81 -4.53
CA GLN A 115 18.25 3.45 -5.85
C GLN A 115 19.63 3.35 -6.54
N LYS A 116 20.73 3.44 -5.78
CA LYS A 116 22.10 3.37 -6.33
C LYS A 116 22.57 1.96 -6.72
N VAL A 117 21.88 0.92 -6.23
CA VAL A 117 22.25 -0.49 -6.41
C VAL A 117 21.46 -1.13 -7.53
N PHE A 118 20.25 -0.63 -7.82
CA PHE A 118 19.39 -1.19 -8.85
C PHE A 118 19.96 -0.98 -10.26
N ILE A 119 19.99 -2.07 -11.02
CA ILE A 119 20.29 -2.05 -12.45
C ILE A 119 19.09 -1.40 -13.15
N ASN A 120 19.33 -0.26 -13.79
CA ASN A 120 18.27 0.50 -14.44
C ASN A 120 18.11 0.06 -15.89
N ASP A 121 16.99 -0.61 -16.18
CA ASP A 121 16.47 -0.76 -17.54
C ASP A 121 15.19 0.06 -17.66
N LYS A 122 15.16 0.96 -18.64
CA LYS A 122 14.01 1.84 -18.93
C LYS A 122 12.76 1.08 -19.39
N HIS A 123 12.88 -0.21 -19.70
CA HIS A 123 11.77 -1.08 -20.08
C HIS A 123 11.29 -1.96 -18.93
N CYS A 124 11.89 -1.84 -17.74
CA CYS A 124 11.48 -2.57 -16.55
C CYS A 124 10.61 -1.71 -15.65
N PHE A 125 9.56 -2.33 -15.12
CA PHE A 125 8.77 -1.80 -14.01
C PHE A 125 8.57 -2.92 -13.01
N GLU A 126 8.41 -2.57 -11.75
CA GLU A 126 8.21 -3.55 -10.68
C GLU A 126 7.09 -3.10 -9.75
N LEU A 127 6.18 -4.03 -9.43
CA LEU A 127 5.08 -3.81 -8.50
C LEU A 127 5.42 -4.45 -7.16
N TYR A 128 5.74 -3.61 -6.17
CA TYR A 128 6.07 -4.05 -4.83
C TYR A 128 4.84 -4.12 -3.92
N GLY A 129 4.79 -5.16 -3.09
CA GLY A 129 3.88 -5.24 -1.94
C GLY A 129 4.62 -4.91 -0.65
N TYR A 130 4.28 -3.80 -0.02
CA TYR A 130 4.81 -3.39 1.27
C TYR A 130 3.94 -3.92 2.40
N ASP A 131 4.59 -4.49 3.42
CA ASP A 131 3.96 -4.96 4.64
C ASP A 131 4.30 -4.02 5.79
N ILE A 132 3.30 -3.27 6.26
CA ILE A 132 3.44 -2.29 7.35
C ILE A 132 2.70 -2.78 8.59
N LEU A 133 3.37 -2.73 9.73
CA LEU A 133 2.76 -2.99 11.04
C LEU A 133 2.58 -1.67 11.79
N LEU A 134 1.45 -1.50 12.46
CA LEU A 134 1.22 -0.37 13.37
C LEU A 134 1.38 -0.84 14.81
N ASP A 135 2.09 -0.07 15.62
CA ASP A 135 2.16 -0.30 17.06
C ASP A 135 1.02 0.41 17.82
N GLU A 136 1.06 0.36 19.15
CA GLU A 136 0.04 0.92 20.04
C GLU A 136 -0.05 2.45 20.00
N ASP A 137 1.05 3.13 19.65
CA ASP A 137 1.14 4.58 19.49
C ASP A 137 0.83 5.04 18.06
N LEU A 138 0.36 4.13 17.19
CA LEU A 138 0.14 4.35 15.77
C LEU A 138 1.42 4.74 15.01
N LYS A 139 2.59 4.29 15.46
CA LYS A 139 3.80 4.42 14.67
C LYS A 139 3.88 3.28 13.65
N PRO A 140 4.09 3.59 12.36
CA PRO A 140 4.22 2.57 11.32
C PRO A 140 5.63 1.99 11.28
N TRP A 141 5.71 0.68 11.07
CA TRP A 141 6.95 -0.08 10.95
C TRP A 141 6.95 -0.89 9.66
N LEU A 142 8.03 -0.77 8.87
CA LEU A 142 8.25 -1.63 7.71
C LEU A 142 8.66 -3.02 8.17
N ILE A 143 7.92 -4.05 7.75
CA ILE A 143 8.24 -5.45 8.04
C ILE A 143 8.99 -6.08 6.88
N GLU A 144 8.41 -6.01 5.68
CA GLU A 144 9.01 -6.57 4.47
C GLU A 144 8.53 -5.85 3.19
N VAL A 145 9.31 -6.00 2.13
CA VAL A 145 8.97 -5.55 0.78
C VAL A 145 9.01 -6.75 -0.16
N ASN A 146 7.87 -7.08 -0.73
CA ASN A 146 7.69 -8.22 -1.62
C ASN A 146 7.79 -7.77 -3.08
N ALA A 147 8.76 -8.29 -3.83
CA ALA A 147 8.88 -8.04 -5.28
C ALA A 147 7.76 -8.73 -6.08
N SER A 148 7.24 -9.87 -5.61
CA SER A 148 6.12 -10.57 -6.26
C SER A 148 4.95 -10.72 -5.29
N PRO A 149 4.15 -9.67 -5.08
CA PRO A 149 3.01 -9.75 -4.16
C PRO A 149 1.96 -10.72 -4.71
N SER A 150 1.41 -11.60 -3.86
CA SER A 150 0.39 -12.55 -4.28
C SER A 150 -0.87 -11.86 -4.84
N LEU A 151 -1.21 -12.23 -6.08
CA LEU A 151 -2.40 -11.77 -6.80
C LEU A 151 -3.56 -12.80 -6.72
N THR A 152 -3.39 -13.90 -5.99
CA THR A 152 -4.47 -14.87 -5.77
C THR A 152 -5.55 -14.24 -4.91
N ALA A 153 -6.78 -14.17 -5.41
CA ALA A 153 -7.90 -13.60 -4.68
C ALA A 153 -8.46 -14.60 -3.66
N SER A 154 -8.73 -14.13 -2.44
CA SER A 154 -9.42 -14.93 -1.41
C SER A 154 -10.89 -14.57 -1.24
N SER A 155 -11.33 -13.43 -1.76
CA SER A 155 -12.74 -12.98 -1.75
C SER A 155 -13.02 -12.18 -3.03
N GLN A 156 -14.30 -11.92 -3.30
CA GLN A 156 -14.72 -11.12 -4.45
C GLN A 156 -14.14 -9.69 -4.38
N GLU A 157 -14.11 -9.08 -3.20
CA GLU A 157 -13.55 -7.74 -3.01
C GLU A 157 -12.03 -7.70 -3.23
N ASP A 158 -11.31 -8.75 -2.80
CA ASP A 158 -9.88 -8.91 -3.03
C ASP A 158 -9.59 -9.09 -4.54
N TYR A 159 -10.42 -9.87 -5.23
CA TYR A 159 -10.36 -10.04 -6.67
C TYR A 159 -10.55 -8.71 -7.40
N GLU A 160 -11.61 -7.96 -7.07
CA GLU A 160 -11.91 -6.68 -7.72
C GLU A 160 -10.84 -5.61 -7.47
N MET A 161 -10.25 -5.58 -6.27
CA MET A 161 -9.14 -4.67 -5.98
C MET A 161 -7.91 -5.05 -6.80
N LYS A 162 -7.52 -6.33 -6.80
CA LYS A 162 -6.33 -6.81 -7.55
C LYS A 162 -6.49 -6.67 -9.06
N TYR A 163 -7.69 -6.92 -9.58
CA TYR A 163 -7.99 -6.70 -10.98
C TYR A 163 -7.79 -5.23 -11.37
N ARG A 164 -8.35 -4.30 -10.57
CA ARG A 164 -8.16 -2.85 -10.78
C ARG A 164 -6.70 -2.43 -10.62
N LEU A 165 -5.98 -2.98 -9.65
CA LEU A 165 -4.56 -2.75 -9.45
C LEU A 165 -3.77 -3.09 -10.71
N LEU A 166 -3.98 -4.26 -11.30
CA LEU A 166 -3.29 -4.70 -12.51
C LEU A 166 -3.69 -3.86 -13.74
N GLU A 167 -4.98 -3.59 -13.92
CA GLU A 167 -5.46 -2.72 -15.00
C GLU A 167 -4.82 -1.32 -14.92
N ASP A 168 -4.78 -0.74 -13.71
CA ASP A 168 -4.20 0.58 -13.48
C ASP A 168 -2.66 0.56 -13.62
N THR A 169 -2.00 -0.54 -13.26
CA THR A 169 -0.55 -0.70 -13.47
C THR A 169 -0.22 -0.62 -14.96
N LEU A 170 -0.97 -1.33 -15.80
CA LEU A 170 -0.78 -1.27 -17.25
C LEU A 170 -1.10 0.12 -17.83
N ASN A 171 -2.08 0.82 -17.25
CA ASN A 171 -2.36 2.21 -17.63
C ASN A 171 -1.22 3.17 -17.26
N VAL A 172 -0.53 2.96 -16.14
CA VAL A 172 0.65 3.75 -15.73
C VAL A 172 1.86 3.46 -16.61
N VAL A 173 2.10 2.18 -16.93
CA VAL A 173 3.19 1.76 -17.83
C VAL A 173 2.99 2.33 -19.24
N ASP A 174 1.73 2.50 -19.65
CA ASP A 174 1.33 3.21 -20.88
C ASP A 174 2.02 2.69 -22.15
N MET A 175 1.90 1.38 -22.39
CA MET A 175 2.48 0.73 -23.59
C MET A 175 1.99 1.33 -24.92
N GLU A 176 0.86 2.05 -24.91
CA GLU A 176 0.27 2.70 -26.10
C GLU A 176 0.67 4.18 -26.23
N GLY A 177 1.44 4.75 -25.29
CA GLY A 177 1.88 6.15 -25.34
C GLY A 177 0.76 7.18 -25.28
N ARG A 178 -0.31 6.90 -24.52
CA ARG A 178 -1.49 7.75 -24.38
C ARG A 178 -1.30 8.89 -23.37
N LEU A 179 -0.39 8.73 -22.42
CA LEU A 179 -0.10 9.69 -21.37
C LEU A 179 0.80 10.83 -21.88
N SER A 180 0.70 11.99 -21.25
CA SER A 180 1.54 13.16 -21.51
C SER A 180 2.86 13.16 -20.75
N GLY A 181 3.00 12.30 -19.75
CA GLY A 181 4.15 12.24 -18.84
C GLY A 181 4.08 13.22 -17.68
N ARG A 182 3.04 14.06 -17.61
CA ARG A 182 2.80 15.07 -16.55
C ARG A 182 1.73 14.66 -15.55
N GLU A 183 1.14 13.50 -15.73
CA GLU A 183 0.08 12.97 -14.89
C GLU A 183 0.59 12.73 -13.48
N LYS A 184 -0.02 13.38 -12.50
CA LYS A 184 0.20 13.09 -11.07
C LYS A 184 -0.66 11.93 -10.57
N ARG A 185 -1.61 11.47 -11.39
CA ARG A 185 -2.59 10.44 -11.06
C ARG A 185 -2.97 9.66 -12.30
N VAL A 186 -3.04 8.33 -12.19
CA VAL A 186 -3.48 7.44 -13.27
C VAL A 186 -4.25 6.27 -12.64
N GLY A 187 -5.52 6.13 -12.98
CA GLY A 187 -6.37 5.13 -12.33
C GLY A 187 -6.42 5.31 -10.81
N GLY A 188 -6.14 4.22 -10.06
CA GLY A 188 -5.97 4.24 -8.61
C GLY A 188 -4.56 4.58 -8.12
N TYR A 189 -3.61 4.90 -9.01
CA TYR A 189 -2.26 5.31 -8.63
C TYR A 189 -2.12 6.82 -8.45
N ASP A 190 -1.41 7.21 -7.40
CA ASP A 190 -0.88 8.54 -7.22
C ASP A 190 0.64 8.55 -7.41
N LEU A 191 1.14 9.51 -8.19
CA LEU A 191 2.57 9.74 -8.33
C LEU A 191 3.10 10.35 -7.03
N MET A 192 3.93 9.61 -6.30
CA MET A 192 4.52 10.06 -5.03
C MET A 192 5.92 10.67 -5.24
N TRP A 193 6.67 10.17 -6.23
CA TRP A 193 8.04 10.59 -6.49
C TRP A 193 8.36 10.56 -8.00
N ASN A 194 8.98 11.62 -8.51
CA ASN A 194 9.46 11.74 -9.88
C ASN A 194 10.74 12.58 -9.90
N ASP A 195 11.87 11.93 -9.66
CA ASP A 195 13.18 12.56 -9.39
C ASP A 195 13.17 13.62 -8.28
N GLY A 196 12.17 13.50 -7.39
CA GLY A 196 11.84 14.48 -6.38
C GLY A 196 10.43 14.24 -5.84
N PRO A 197 10.10 14.77 -4.66
CA PRO A 197 8.77 14.65 -4.08
C PRO A 197 7.71 15.31 -4.96
N VAL A 198 6.59 14.63 -5.19
CA VAL A 198 5.44 15.18 -5.90
C VAL A 198 4.40 15.63 -4.88
N TYR A 199 3.97 16.89 -4.99
CA TYR A 199 3.06 17.53 -4.04
C TYR A 199 1.64 17.65 -4.58
N ARG A 200 0.68 17.66 -3.65
CA ARG A 200 -0.72 17.98 -3.96
C ARG A 200 -0.87 19.45 -4.38
N GLU A 201 -1.91 19.74 -5.15
CA GLU A 201 -2.19 21.07 -5.69
C GLU A 201 -2.99 21.97 -4.73
N ASP A 202 -3.49 21.44 -3.62
CA ASP A 202 -4.28 22.14 -2.60
C ASP A 202 -3.42 22.94 -1.59
N PHE A 203 -2.15 23.19 -1.90
CA PHE A 203 -1.23 23.93 -1.04
C PHE A 203 -1.40 25.45 -1.23
N SER A 204 -1.98 26.12 -0.23
CA SER A 204 -1.88 27.57 -0.08
C SER A 204 -0.47 27.95 0.41
N LEU A 205 0.12 28.95 -0.24
CA LEU A 205 1.50 29.41 -0.06
C LEU A 205 1.79 30.02 1.33
N ASP A 206 0.81 30.08 2.24
CA ASP A 206 0.89 30.75 3.55
C ASP A 206 1.47 29.89 4.68
N SER A 207 1.81 28.63 4.42
CA SER A 207 2.34 27.69 5.43
C SER A 207 3.86 27.50 5.37
N LEU A 208 4.60 28.52 4.90
CA LEU A 208 6.07 28.52 4.78
C LEU A 208 6.83 28.48 6.13
N GLY A 209 6.15 28.29 7.25
CA GLY A 209 6.73 28.11 8.59
C GLY A 209 6.67 26.67 9.13
N SER A 210 5.97 25.76 8.45
CA SER A 210 5.92 24.35 8.83
C SER A 210 6.82 23.55 7.89
N THR A 211 7.82 22.86 8.43
CA THR A 211 8.75 21.98 7.71
C THR A 211 8.06 20.71 7.16
N CYS A 212 6.77 20.76 6.88
CA CYS A 212 5.91 19.60 6.73
C CYS A 212 5.46 19.42 5.28
N PHE A 213 6.13 18.50 4.60
CA PHE A 213 5.87 18.07 3.23
C PHE A 213 4.61 17.20 3.16
N THR A 214 3.61 17.58 2.36
CA THR A 214 2.44 16.72 2.08
C THR A 214 2.59 16.08 0.71
N ALA A 215 2.94 14.79 0.70
CA ALA A 215 3.07 14.01 -0.53
C ALA A 215 1.72 13.94 -1.29
N ASN A 216 1.77 13.83 -2.61
CA ASN A 216 0.61 13.58 -3.45
C ASN A 216 0.15 12.11 -3.28
N THR A 217 -0.46 11.80 -2.15
CA THR A 217 -0.91 10.44 -1.81
C THR A 217 -2.32 10.50 -1.23
N HIS A 218 -3.18 9.60 -1.67
CA HIS A 218 -4.56 9.47 -1.20
C HIS A 218 -4.78 8.06 -0.62
N LEU A 219 -3.76 7.49 0.01
CA LEU A 219 -3.76 6.12 0.51
C LEU A 219 -4.90 5.89 1.51
N GLY A 220 -5.82 4.97 1.18
CA GLY A 220 -7.02 4.71 1.98
C GLY A 220 -8.08 5.81 1.96
N CYS A 221 -7.95 6.86 1.14
CA CYS A 221 -9.00 7.85 0.93
C CYS A 221 -10.07 7.33 -0.06
N VAL A 222 -11.13 8.10 -0.28
CA VAL A 222 -12.15 7.77 -1.29
C VAL A 222 -11.51 7.69 -2.67
N ASN A 223 -11.63 6.54 -3.33
CA ASN A 223 -11.05 6.29 -4.64
C ASN A 223 -11.97 6.82 -5.77
N ASP A 224 -11.61 7.95 -6.39
CA ASP A 224 -12.33 8.57 -7.52
C ASP A 224 -11.95 7.99 -8.90
N ARG A 225 -11.31 6.81 -8.92
CA ARG A 225 -10.82 6.09 -10.11
C ARG A 225 -11.69 6.20 -11.35
N LYS A 226 -12.99 5.86 -11.25
CA LYS A 226 -13.89 5.82 -12.43
C LYS A 226 -14.02 7.20 -13.09
N LYS A 227 -14.13 8.25 -12.27
CA LYS A 227 -14.21 9.63 -12.74
C LYS A 227 -12.89 10.05 -13.41
N HIS A 228 -11.77 9.74 -12.76
CA HIS A 228 -10.43 10.07 -13.26
C HIS A 228 -10.09 9.37 -14.59
N LEU A 229 -10.35 8.07 -14.70
CA LEU A 229 -10.14 7.32 -15.95
C LEU A 229 -11.05 7.81 -17.08
N GLY A 230 -12.28 8.23 -16.77
CA GLY A 230 -13.17 8.85 -17.75
C GLY A 230 -12.59 10.15 -18.32
N GLN A 231 -11.99 10.99 -17.47
CA GLN A 231 -11.32 12.22 -17.89
C GLN A 231 -10.11 11.95 -18.77
N LEU A 232 -9.22 11.02 -18.38
CA LEU A 232 -8.03 10.65 -19.18
C LEU A 232 -8.41 10.15 -20.58
N LYS A 233 -9.46 9.33 -20.68
CA LYS A 233 -9.96 8.84 -21.98
C LYS A 233 -10.47 9.98 -22.86
N ALA A 234 -11.21 10.95 -22.29
CA ALA A 234 -11.69 12.11 -23.04
C ALA A 234 -10.54 12.97 -23.62
N PHE A 235 -9.46 13.17 -22.86
CA PHE A 235 -8.27 13.89 -23.34
C PHE A 235 -7.49 13.11 -24.42
N SER A 236 -7.39 11.78 -24.31
CA SER A 236 -6.73 10.96 -25.33
C SER A 236 -7.46 10.96 -26.67
N GLY A 237 -8.80 11.11 -26.66
CA GLY A 237 -9.62 11.23 -27.86
C GLY A 237 -9.41 12.53 -28.64
N GLN A 238 -9.01 13.61 -27.97
CA GLN A 238 -8.74 14.91 -28.60
C GLN A 238 -7.40 14.97 -29.34
N LYS A 239 -6.42 14.11 -28.98
CA LYS A 239 -5.12 14.02 -29.68
C LYS A 239 -5.17 13.22 -31.00
N ARG A 240 -6.32 12.62 -31.34
CA ARG A 240 -6.52 11.82 -32.56
C ARG A 240 -7.22 12.59 -33.70
N ALA A 241 -7.26 13.91 -33.67
CA ALA A 241 -7.79 14.77 -34.74
C ALA A 241 -6.66 15.53 -35.43
#